data_AF-A0A938GYJ5-F1
#
_entry.id   AF-A0A938GYJ5-F1
#
_cell.length_a   1.000
_cell.length_b   1.000
_cell.length_c   1.000
_cell.angle_alpha   90.00
_cell.angle_beta   90.00
_cell.angle_gamma   90.00
#
_symmetry.space_group_name_H-M   'P 1'
#
loop_
_entity.id
_entity.type
_entity.pdbx_description
1 polymer ?
#
loop_
_entity_poly.entity_id
_entity_poly.type
_entity_poly.pdbx_seq_one_letter_code
_entity_poly.pdbx_strand_id
1 'polypeptide(L)'
;SPFATIPMPSLQPPRALTELTVAANFAEVYLAKEGHTGKVGINLLEKIQFPTLPSLYGAMLAGVDYVLMGAGIPRAIPGAIDRLSAGQTAEIRIDVDGALPGEEFVSRLDPAVVWSGRAPALQRPYFFAIVSSATLAQTLARKSNGRVDGFVVEGDVAGGHNAPPRGPLQLSPAGEPLYGPRDAPDLQKFRELGLPFWLAGAHGRPAKLADALAQGAAGVQVGTVFAFCQESGIDPHLKRQVLATSQTGPCRVFTSPVASPTGFPFKVLQLPETVSDRVSYAARQRICDLGYLRQGYRRDDGTVGYRCASEPVEDYVRKGGTSADTVDRVCLCNGLVATAGLPQTRATGHELPLLTAGNDFSDVFQLVAANTAAYCAADVVAYLRGTGKSSHPAASELTPSPESSGPHS
;
A
#
# COMPACT_ATOMS: atom_id res chain seq x y z
N SER A 1 -1.27 18.60 -17.55
CA SER A 1 -0.43 17.80 -16.64
C SER A 1 0.79 18.61 -16.32
N PRO A 2 1.23 18.71 -15.05
CA PRO A 2 2.44 19.46 -14.67
C PRO A 2 3.72 18.85 -15.28
N PHE A 3 3.69 17.57 -15.67
CA PHE A 3 4.82 16.85 -16.29
C PHE A 3 4.42 16.18 -17.61
N ALA A 4 5.42 15.99 -18.47
CA ALA A 4 5.28 15.21 -19.70
C ALA A 4 4.98 13.73 -19.38
N THR A 5 4.16 13.09 -20.19
CA THR A 5 3.87 11.66 -20.05
C THR A 5 5.08 10.83 -20.42
N ILE A 6 5.45 9.88 -19.56
CA ILE A 6 6.52 8.92 -19.80
C ILE A 6 5.96 7.66 -20.48
N PRO A 7 6.80 6.88 -21.19
CA PRO A 7 6.38 5.57 -21.67
C PRO A 7 5.88 4.69 -20.52
N MET A 8 4.79 3.94 -20.74
CA MET A 8 4.27 3.06 -19.70
C MET A 8 5.23 1.89 -19.41
N PRO A 9 5.33 1.43 -18.14
CA PRO A 9 6.15 0.26 -17.80
C PRO A 9 5.75 -0.99 -18.58
N SER A 10 6.74 -1.74 -19.05
CA SER A 10 6.60 -2.94 -19.87
C SER A 10 7.63 -4.00 -19.48
N LEU A 11 7.52 -5.20 -20.05
CA LEU A 11 8.48 -6.29 -19.83
C LEU A 11 9.90 -5.93 -20.30
N GLN A 12 9.99 -5.17 -21.40
CA GLN A 12 11.25 -4.69 -21.99
C GLN A 12 11.15 -3.17 -22.12
N PRO A 13 11.41 -2.41 -21.04
CA PRO A 13 11.30 -0.96 -21.06
C PRO A 13 12.44 -0.34 -21.89
N PRO A 14 12.21 0.81 -22.55
CA PRO A 14 13.30 1.58 -23.13
C PRO A 14 14.33 1.96 -22.07
N ARG A 15 15.59 2.10 -22.48
CA ARG A 15 16.70 2.52 -21.60
C ARG A 15 16.37 3.80 -20.83
N ALA A 16 15.86 4.82 -21.50
CA ALA A 16 15.49 6.09 -20.87
C ALA A 16 14.43 5.94 -19.76
N LEU A 17 13.45 5.03 -19.90
CA LEU A 17 12.48 4.76 -18.85
C LEU A 17 13.12 4.04 -17.66
N THR A 18 14.05 3.13 -17.94
CA THR A 18 14.82 2.42 -16.90
C THR A 18 15.65 3.40 -16.09
N GLU A 19 16.43 4.26 -16.76
CA GLU A 19 17.26 5.30 -16.13
C GLU A 19 16.42 6.29 -15.34
N LEU A 20 15.29 6.74 -15.89
CA LEU A 20 14.37 7.63 -15.19
C LEU A 20 13.79 6.99 -13.93
N THR A 21 13.42 5.71 -13.99
CA THR A 21 12.88 4.98 -12.83
C THR A 21 13.94 4.83 -11.74
N VAL A 22 15.20 4.54 -12.11
CA VAL A 22 16.32 4.50 -11.16
C VAL A 22 16.52 5.89 -10.53
N ALA A 23 16.58 6.94 -11.34
CA ALA A 23 16.80 8.31 -10.86
C ALA A 23 15.66 8.79 -9.94
N ALA A 24 14.41 8.47 -10.26
CA ALA A 24 13.25 8.84 -9.45
C ALA A 24 13.30 8.19 -8.05
N ASN A 25 13.59 6.89 -7.97
CA ASN A 25 13.67 6.19 -6.67
C ASN A 25 14.93 6.56 -5.88
N PHE A 26 16.02 6.89 -6.57
CA PHE A 26 17.20 7.49 -5.93
C PHE A 26 16.83 8.83 -5.28
N ALA A 27 16.19 9.74 -6.04
CA ALA A 27 15.84 11.06 -5.56
C ALA A 27 14.90 10.99 -4.35
N GLU A 28 13.88 10.13 -4.41
CA GLU A 28 12.93 9.95 -3.30
C GLU A 28 13.64 9.53 -2.00
N VAL A 29 14.50 8.51 -2.06
CA VAL A 29 15.23 8.03 -0.88
C VAL A 29 16.30 9.03 -0.44
N TYR A 30 17.00 9.67 -1.38
CA TYR A 30 18.03 10.66 -1.06
C TYR A 30 17.45 11.85 -0.30
N LEU A 31 16.35 12.43 -0.82
CA LEU A 31 15.65 13.54 -0.18
C LEU A 31 15.06 13.12 1.18
N ALA A 32 14.49 11.91 1.28
CA ALA A 32 13.98 11.40 2.54
C ALA A 32 15.06 11.16 3.60
N LYS A 33 16.36 11.13 3.24
CA LYS A 33 17.48 11.02 4.19
C LYS A 33 18.12 12.37 4.51
N GLU A 34 17.68 13.46 3.89
CA GLU A 34 18.29 14.77 4.05
C GLU A 34 18.11 15.31 5.48
N GLY A 35 19.19 15.82 6.08
CA GLY A 35 19.14 16.51 7.36
C GLY A 35 18.99 15.62 8.61
N HIS A 36 19.05 14.28 8.50
CA HIS A 36 18.95 13.40 9.67
C HIS A 36 19.67 12.04 9.52
N THR A 37 19.88 11.35 10.64
CA THR A 37 20.46 9.99 10.69
C THR A 37 19.41 8.88 10.86
N GLY A 38 18.13 9.26 10.80
CA GLY A 38 17.00 8.33 10.84
C GLY A 38 17.05 7.28 9.74
N LYS A 39 16.36 6.16 9.97
CA LYS A 39 16.27 5.06 9.02
C LYS A 39 15.17 5.33 7.99
N VAL A 40 15.49 5.10 6.72
CA VAL A 40 14.55 5.30 5.60
C VAL A 40 14.32 3.98 4.89
N GLY A 41 13.05 3.62 4.72
CA GLY A 41 12.62 2.45 3.96
C GLY A 41 11.88 2.84 2.68
N ILE A 42 11.85 1.93 1.71
CA ILE A 42 10.99 2.02 0.53
C ILE A 42 9.97 0.89 0.56
N ASN A 43 8.71 1.21 0.25
CA ASN A 43 7.65 0.22 0.10
C ASN A 43 7.34 0.00 -1.38
N LEU A 44 7.43 -1.26 -1.83
CA LEU A 44 7.08 -1.67 -3.19
C LEU A 44 5.92 -2.68 -3.14
N LEU A 45 5.22 -2.85 -4.25
CA LEU A 45 4.10 -3.78 -4.36
C LEU A 45 4.44 -4.89 -5.35
N GLU A 46 4.27 -6.16 -4.94
CA GLU A 46 4.48 -7.31 -5.82
C GLU A 46 3.55 -7.29 -7.04
N LYS A 47 2.42 -6.57 -7.00
CA LYS A 47 1.57 -6.35 -8.17
C LYS A 47 2.16 -5.39 -9.22
N ILE A 48 3.18 -4.61 -8.90
CA ILE A 48 3.81 -3.65 -9.81
C ILE A 48 5.19 -4.20 -10.21
N GLN A 49 5.20 -5.30 -10.97
CA GLN A 49 6.44 -6.05 -11.25
C GLN A 49 7.36 -5.35 -12.25
N PHE A 50 6.83 -4.70 -13.29
CA PHE A 50 7.65 -4.14 -14.38
C PHE A 50 8.74 -3.14 -13.93
N PRO A 51 8.44 -2.12 -13.10
CA PRO A 51 9.45 -1.19 -12.63
C PRO A 51 10.22 -1.67 -11.38
N THR A 52 9.95 -2.88 -10.85
CA THR A 52 10.48 -3.30 -9.54
C THR A 52 12.01 -3.25 -9.48
N LEU A 53 12.70 -3.86 -10.44
CA LEU A 53 14.17 -3.90 -10.43
C LEU A 53 14.82 -2.50 -10.51
N PRO A 54 14.47 -1.62 -11.48
CA PRO A 54 15.05 -0.27 -11.50
C PRO A 54 14.67 0.57 -10.27
N SER A 55 13.45 0.41 -9.73
CA SER A 55 13.07 1.08 -8.48
C SER A 55 13.93 0.65 -7.28
N LEU A 56 14.11 -0.67 -7.11
CA LEU A 56 14.99 -1.23 -6.07
C LEU A 56 16.42 -0.68 -6.21
N TYR A 57 16.97 -0.72 -7.42
CA TYR A 57 18.34 -0.29 -7.64
C TYR A 57 18.55 1.21 -7.35
N GLY A 58 17.63 2.06 -7.77
CA GLY A 58 17.65 3.49 -7.44
C GLY A 58 17.62 3.77 -5.94
N ALA A 59 16.72 3.11 -5.21
CA ALA A 59 16.64 3.21 -3.76
C ALA A 59 17.93 2.73 -3.06
N MET A 60 18.52 1.62 -3.53
CA MET A 60 19.77 1.09 -3.00
C MET A 60 20.96 2.01 -3.26
N LEU A 61 21.03 2.67 -4.42
CA LEU A 61 22.05 3.68 -4.73
C LEU A 61 21.99 4.87 -3.75
N ALA A 62 20.80 5.25 -3.30
CA ALA A 62 20.60 6.29 -2.29
C ALA A 62 20.79 5.78 -0.84
N GLY A 63 21.16 4.51 -0.67
CA GLY A 63 21.43 3.91 0.63
C GLY A 63 20.17 3.66 1.47
N VAL A 64 19.06 3.24 0.85
CA VAL A 64 17.86 2.82 1.58
C VAL A 64 18.19 1.76 2.65
N ASP A 65 17.60 1.87 3.83
CA ASP A 65 17.86 0.97 4.96
C ASP A 65 16.94 -0.27 4.92
N TYR A 66 15.69 -0.11 4.46
CA TYR A 66 14.68 -1.15 4.43
C TYR A 66 13.95 -1.21 3.09
N VAL A 67 13.71 -2.41 2.57
CA VAL A 67 12.76 -2.68 1.50
C VAL A 67 11.58 -3.43 2.11
N LEU A 68 10.40 -2.82 2.04
CA LEU A 68 9.14 -3.43 2.45
C LEU A 68 8.35 -3.83 1.21
N MET A 69 7.78 -5.03 1.20
CA MET A 69 7.03 -5.48 0.03
C MET A 69 5.84 -6.36 0.37
N GLY A 70 4.66 -5.97 -0.14
CA GLY A 70 3.38 -6.65 0.05
C GLY A 70 2.61 -6.85 -1.25
N ALA A 71 1.29 -7.03 -1.12
CA ALA A 71 0.35 -7.24 -2.24
C ALA A 71 0.71 -8.44 -3.16
N GLY A 72 1.31 -9.49 -2.61
CA GLY A 72 1.67 -10.70 -3.36
C GLY A 72 2.67 -11.55 -2.60
N ILE A 73 3.42 -12.39 -3.30
CA ILE A 73 4.39 -13.33 -2.72
C ILE A 73 5.80 -13.02 -3.27
N PRO A 74 6.55 -12.06 -2.67
CA PRO A 74 7.80 -11.52 -3.23
C PRO A 74 9.03 -12.43 -3.02
N ARG A 75 8.95 -13.71 -3.41
CA ARG A 75 10.01 -14.72 -3.16
C ARG A 75 11.33 -14.44 -3.85
N ALA A 76 11.30 -13.73 -4.98
CA ALA A 76 12.48 -13.46 -5.80
C ALA A 76 13.23 -12.18 -5.39
N ILE A 77 12.59 -11.32 -4.59
CA ILE A 77 13.08 -9.99 -4.27
C ILE A 77 14.32 -10.02 -3.36
N PRO A 78 14.40 -10.87 -2.32
CA PRO A 78 15.62 -11.00 -1.54
C PRO A 78 16.86 -11.30 -2.39
N GLY A 79 16.77 -12.25 -3.33
CA GLY A 79 17.89 -12.58 -4.22
C GLY A 79 18.18 -11.47 -5.24
N ALA A 80 17.17 -10.72 -5.69
CA ALA A 80 17.39 -9.54 -6.53
C ALA A 80 18.18 -8.46 -5.78
N ILE A 81 17.83 -8.19 -4.52
CA ILE A 81 18.58 -7.29 -3.64
C ILE A 81 20.02 -7.78 -3.46
N ASP A 82 20.22 -9.08 -3.20
CA ASP A 82 21.56 -9.67 -3.04
C ASP A 82 22.43 -9.43 -4.28
N ARG A 83 21.90 -9.71 -5.49
CA ARG A 83 22.63 -9.52 -6.75
C ARG A 83 22.93 -8.04 -7.04
N LEU A 84 21.93 -7.16 -6.91
CA LEU A 84 22.13 -5.73 -7.13
C LEU A 84 23.13 -5.14 -6.13
N SER A 85 23.12 -5.60 -4.88
CA SER A 85 24.09 -5.15 -3.86
C SER A 85 25.53 -5.53 -4.22
N ALA A 86 25.71 -6.65 -4.91
CA ALA A 86 27.00 -7.10 -5.43
C ALA A 86 27.38 -6.46 -6.78
N GLY A 87 26.59 -5.51 -7.29
CA GLY A 87 26.79 -4.89 -8.61
C GLY A 87 26.55 -5.86 -9.78
N GLN A 88 25.78 -6.93 -9.57
CA GLN A 88 25.47 -7.94 -10.57
C GLN A 88 24.09 -7.68 -11.20
N THR A 89 23.90 -8.15 -12.43
CA THR A 89 22.57 -8.19 -13.06
C THR A 89 21.57 -8.85 -12.13
N ALA A 90 20.34 -8.35 -12.01
CA ALA A 90 19.26 -9.05 -11.32
C ALA A 90 18.17 -9.46 -12.31
N GLU A 91 17.45 -10.52 -11.97
CA GLU A 91 16.35 -11.04 -12.77
C GLU A 91 15.20 -11.43 -11.85
N ILE A 92 13.98 -11.10 -12.27
CA ILE A 92 12.75 -11.59 -11.65
C ILE A 92 11.81 -12.12 -12.72
N ARG A 93 11.04 -13.15 -12.37
CA ARG A 93 9.93 -13.64 -13.18
C ARG A 93 8.79 -12.64 -13.13
N ILE A 94 8.13 -12.46 -14.27
CA ILE A 94 6.94 -11.63 -14.43
C ILE A 94 5.73 -12.55 -14.63
N ASP A 95 4.65 -12.27 -13.91
CA ASP A 95 3.39 -12.98 -14.07
C ASP A 95 2.70 -12.52 -15.35
N VAL A 96 2.47 -13.48 -16.25
CA VAL A 96 1.76 -13.28 -17.51
C VAL A 96 0.54 -14.19 -17.53
N ASP A 97 -0.64 -13.59 -17.63
CA ASP A 97 -1.90 -14.30 -17.71
C ASP A 97 -1.98 -15.11 -19.01
N GLY A 98 -2.45 -16.35 -18.94
CA GLY A 98 -2.48 -17.28 -20.08
C GLY A 98 -1.12 -17.81 -20.53
N ALA A 99 -0.03 -17.61 -19.76
CA ALA A 99 1.26 -18.24 -20.05
C ALA A 99 1.15 -19.78 -20.11
N LEU A 100 1.78 -20.40 -21.12
CA LEU A 100 1.76 -21.85 -21.30
C LEU A 100 2.85 -22.55 -20.46
N PRO A 101 2.72 -23.85 -20.17
CA PRO A 101 3.77 -24.61 -19.49
C PRO A 101 5.11 -24.49 -20.21
N GLY A 102 6.15 -24.08 -19.48
CA GLY A 102 7.51 -23.89 -20.01
C GLY A 102 7.80 -22.49 -20.55
N GLU A 103 6.79 -21.62 -20.71
CA GLU A 103 7.02 -20.21 -21.04
C GLU A 103 7.41 -19.43 -19.77
N GLU A 104 8.52 -18.70 -19.87
CA GLU A 104 9.00 -17.83 -18.80
C GLU A 104 9.19 -16.41 -19.33
N PHE A 105 8.57 -15.46 -18.62
CA PHE A 105 8.72 -14.04 -18.89
C PHE A 105 9.53 -13.45 -17.75
N VAL A 106 10.60 -12.75 -18.09
CA VAL A 106 11.55 -12.23 -17.11
C VAL A 106 11.83 -10.76 -17.35
N SER A 107 11.96 -10.01 -16.25
CA SER A 107 12.52 -8.68 -16.24
C SER A 107 13.96 -8.76 -15.74
N ARG A 108 14.86 -8.06 -16.43
CA ARG A 108 16.29 -8.01 -16.10
C ARG A 108 16.72 -6.57 -15.90
N LEU A 109 17.57 -6.35 -14.92
CA LEU A 109 18.29 -5.09 -14.75
C LEU A 109 19.77 -5.39 -14.63
N ASP A 110 20.55 -4.85 -15.55
CA ASP A 110 22.00 -4.79 -15.43
C ASP A 110 22.40 -3.42 -14.86
N PRO A 111 23.08 -3.36 -13.69
CA PRO A 111 23.66 -2.12 -13.16
C PRO A 111 24.46 -1.30 -14.19
N ALA A 112 25.04 -1.93 -15.22
CA ALA A 112 25.72 -1.25 -16.32
C ALA A 112 24.81 -0.33 -17.16
N VAL A 113 23.49 -0.39 -16.98
CA VAL A 113 22.57 0.59 -17.60
C VAL A 113 22.82 2.02 -17.09
N VAL A 114 23.30 2.16 -15.85
CA VAL A 114 23.61 3.46 -15.21
C VAL A 114 25.10 3.74 -15.18
N TRP A 115 25.94 2.70 -15.15
CA TRP A 115 27.39 2.84 -14.98
C TRP A 115 28.16 2.49 -16.24
N SER A 116 29.08 3.37 -16.63
CA SER A 116 30.12 3.08 -17.63
C SER A 116 31.27 2.29 -17.00
N GLY A 117 31.04 1.02 -16.61
CA GLY A 117 32.06 0.17 -15.99
C GLY A 117 31.51 -0.78 -14.92
N ARG A 118 32.37 -1.22 -13.98
CA ARG A 118 31.94 -2.06 -12.85
C ARG A 118 31.09 -1.24 -11.88
N ALA A 119 29.86 -1.66 -11.68
CA ALA A 119 28.97 -1.05 -10.69
C ALA A 119 29.54 -1.18 -9.26
N PRO A 120 29.33 -0.19 -8.38
CA PRO A 120 29.80 -0.25 -7.01
C PRO A 120 29.09 -1.36 -6.22
N ALA A 121 29.78 -1.89 -5.21
CA ALA A 121 29.11 -2.67 -4.17
C ALA A 121 28.26 -1.73 -3.31
N LEU A 122 27.00 -2.10 -3.07
CA LEU A 122 26.05 -1.32 -2.30
C LEU A 122 25.80 -1.96 -0.95
N GLN A 123 25.41 -1.14 0.03
CA GLN A 123 24.87 -1.67 1.28
C GLN A 123 23.57 -2.41 0.98
N ARG A 124 23.47 -3.63 1.47
CA ARG A 124 22.28 -4.45 1.30
C ARG A 124 21.21 -4.00 2.30
N PRO A 125 20.04 -3.48 1.87
CA PRO A 125 18.96 -3.17 2.79
C PRO A 125 18.42 -4.43 3.47
N TYR A 126 17.72 -4.23 4.59
CA TYR A 126 16.89 -5.27 5.19
C TYR A 126 15.62 -5.46 4.35
N PHE A 127 15.22 -6.70 4.11
CA PHE A 127 13.98 -7.01 3.39
C PHE A 127 12.90 -7.51 4.36
N PHE A 128 11.81 -6.75 4.46
CA PHE A 128 10.64 -7.10 5.25
C PHE A 128 9.44 -7.39 4.34
N ALA A 129 8.91 -8.61 4.43
CA ALA A 129 7.69 -8.95 3.71
C ALA A 129 6.45 -8.54 4.52
N ILE A 130 5.49 -7.90 3.85
CA ILE A 130 4.17 -7.61 4.42
C ILE A 130 3.29 -8.84 4.19
N VAL A 131 2.81 -9.43 5.28
CA VAL A 131 2.09 -10.71 5.28
C VAL A 131 0.85 -10.64 6.15
N SER A 132 -0.21 -11.32 5.72
CA SER A 132 -1.43 -11.48 6.54
C SER A 132 -1.44 -12.77 7.36
N SER A 133 -0.42 -13.63 7.23
CA SER A 133 -0.42 -14.91 7.94
C SER A 133 0.94 -15.57 8.15
N ALA A 134 1.02 -16.38 9.21
CA ALA A 134 2.21 -17.14 9.56
C ALA A 134 2.60 -18.18 8.47
N THR A 135 1.64 -18.78 7.77
CA THR A 135 1.92 -19.74 6.70
C THR A 135 2.65 -19.08 5.53
N LEU A 136 2.24 -17.86 5.16
CA LEU A 136 2.93 -17.09 4.12
C LEU A 136 4.32 -16.67 4.61
N ALA A 137 4.43 -16.21 5.85
CA ALA A 137 5.72 -15.85 6.46
C ALA A 137 6.71 -17.02 6.45
N GLN A 138 6.29 -18.21 6.89
CA GLN A 138 7.09 -19.44 6.86
C GLN A 138 7.50 -19.82 5.44
N THR A 139 6.60 -19.65 4.46
CA THR A 139 6.89 -19.91 3.05
C THR A 139 7.98 -18.97 2.54
N LEU A 140 7.87 -17.66 2.83
CA LEU A 140 8.85 -16.68 2.41
C LEU A 140 10.21 -16.88 3.10
N ALA A 141 10.22 -17.17 4.40
CA ALA A 141 11.45 -17.43 5.14
C ALA A 141 12.20 -18.67 4.61
N ARG A 142 11.49 -19.73 4.21
CA ARG A 142 12.10 -21.00 3.79
C ARG A 142 12.36 -21.11 2.28
N LYS A 143 11.55 -20.44 1.46
CA LYS A 143 11.52 -20.66 0.00
C LYS A 143 11.88 -19.43 -0.83
N SER A 144 12.21 -18.29 -0.24
CA SER A 144 12.77 -17.16 -0.98
C SER A 144 14.19 -17.48 -1.47
N ASN A 145 14.62 -16.83 -2.56
CA ASN A 145 15.93 -17.06 -3.18
C ASN A 145 17.06 -16.20 -2.56
N GLY A 146 16.84 -15.64 -1.38
CA GLY A 146 17.77 -14.79 -0.65
C GLY A 146 17.26 -14.53 0.77
N ARG A 147 17.96 -13.68 1.52
CA ARG A 147 17.66 -13.46 2.95
C ARG A 147 16.41 -12.61 3.18
N VAL A 148 15.45 -13.15 3.92
CA VAL A 148 14.31 -12.39 4.50
C VAL A 148 14.67 -12.00 5.92
N ASP A 149 14.56 -10.72 6.24
CA ASP A 149 15.07 -10.16 7.50
C ASP A 149 13.98 -9.97 8.57
N GLY A 150 12.71 -9.98 8.18
CA GLY A 150 11.58 -9.78 9.09
C GLY A 150 10.24 -9.66 8.37
N PHE A 151 9.19 -9.39 9.15
CA PHE A 151 7.81 -9.33 8.63
C PHE A 151 7.02 -8.14 9.18
N VAL A 152 6.16 -7.56 8.36
CA VAL A 152 5.05 -6.73 8.83
C VAL A 152 3.79 -7.58 8.75
N VAL A 153 3.16 -7.84 9.90
CA VAL A 153 1.94 -8.63 10.02
C VAL A 153 0.76 -7.68 9.91
N GLU A 154 0.09 -7.70 8.76
CA GLU A 154 -0.98 -6.77 8.42
C GLU A 154 -2.33 -7.49 8.35
N GLY A 155 -3.28 -7.02 9.17
CA GLY A 155 -4.65 -7.53 9.21
C GLY A 155 -5.62 -6.81 8.27
N ASP A 156 -6.84 -7.32 8.17
CA ASP A 156 -7.93 -6.82 7.33
C ASP A 156 -8.44 -5.43 7.73
N VAL A 157 -8.07 -4.94 8.92
CA VAL A 157 -8.42 -3.61 9.42
C VAL A 157 -7.45 -2.51 8.93
N ALA A 158 -6.34 -2.88 8.30
CA ALA A 158 -5.38 -1.95 7.70
C ALA A 158 -5.96 -1.25 6.47
N GLY A 159 -5.48 -0.03 6.19
CA GLY A 159 -5.91 0.75 5.02
C GLY A 159 -5.30 0.27 3.71
N GLY A 160 -5.92 0.64 2.58
CA GLY A 160 -5.41 0.30 1.25
C GLY A 160 -5.76 -1.14 0.84
N HIS A 161 -4.82 -1.83 0.18
CA HIS A 161 -5.00 -3.22 -0.24
C HIS A 161 -5.01 -4.17 0.96
N ASN A 162 -5.99 -5.06 1.02
CA ASN A 162 -6.00 -6.14 2.00
C ASN A 162 -5.85 -7.50 1.32
N ALA A 163 -5.31 -8.47 2.05
CA ALA A 163 -5.43 -9.86 1.65
C ALA A 163 -6.92 -10.24 1.58
N PRO A 164 -7.35 -11.04 0.59
CA PRO A 164 -8.73 -11.53 0.56
C PRO A 164 -9.03 -12.42 1.78
N PRO A 165 -10.28 -12.48 2.25
CA PRO A 165 -10.68 -13.40 3.31
C PRO A 165 -10.36 -14.85 2.96
N ARG A 166 -10.03 -15.65 3.98
CA ARG A 166 -9.72 -17.06 3.83
C ARG A 166 -10.98 -17.89 3.66
N GLY A 167 -11.18 -18.38 2.44
CA GLY A 167 -12.29 -19.26 2.07
C GLY A 167 -13.15 -18.64 0.97
N PRO A 168 -14.38 -19.14 0.77
CA PRO A 168 -15.32 -18.53 -0.16
C PRO A 168 -15.62 -17.09 0.24
N LEU A 169 -15.62 -16.18 -0.74
CA LEU A 169 -15.97 -14.78 -0.51
C LEU A 169 -17.43 -14.69 -0.04
N GLN A 170 -17.61 -14.12 1.15
CA GLN A 170 -18.91 -13.76 1.69
C GLN A 170 -18.92 -12.25 1.90
N LEU A 171 -20.05 -11.62 1.56
CA LEU A 171 -20.21 -10.18 1.67
C LEU A 171 -21.22 -9.84 2.77
N SER A 172 -20.97 -8.76 3.49
CA SER A 172 -21.94 -8.15 4.39
C SER A 172 -23.14 -7.59 3.61
N PRO A 173 -24.26 -7.24 4.27
CA PRO A 173 -25.36 -6.53 3.62
C PRO A 173 -24.94 -5.21 2.97
N ALA A 174 -23.85 -4.59 3.45
CA ALA A 174 -23.27 -3.38 2.88
C ALA A 174 -22.35 -3.65 1.68
N GLY A 175 -22.09 -4.92 1.33
CA GLY A 175 -21.24 -5.33 0.21
C GLY A 175 -19.75 -5.45 0.53
N GLU A 176 -19.36 -5.48 1.81
CA GLU A 176 -17.95 -5.61 2.22
C GLU A 176 -17.55 -7.07 2.47
N PRO A 177 -16.32 -7.49 2.14
CA PRO A 177 -15.82 -8.82 2.48
C PRO A 177 -15.91 -9.11 3.98
N LEU A 178 -16.41 -10.30 4.34
CA LEU A 178 -16.44 -10.80 5.71
C LEU A 178 -15.17 -11.60 6.01
N TYR A 179 -14.43 -11.16 7.02
CA TYR A 179 -13.25 -11.85 7.55
C TYR A 179 -13.64 -12.68 8.78
N GLY A 180 -13.07 -13.87 8.89
CA GLY A 180 -13.37 -14.81 9.96
C GLY A 180 -12.16 -15.06 10.88
N PRO A 181 -12.31 -15.93 11.89
CA PRO A 181 -11.23 -16.26 12.84
C PRO A 181 -9.96 -16.81 12.18
N ARG A 182 -10.07 -17.37 10.97
CA ARG A 182 -8.93 -17.86 10.20
C ARG A 182 -8.06 -16.73 9.63
N ASP A 183 -8.60 -15.54 9.49
CA ASP A 183 -7.88 -14.36 8.99
C ASP A 183 -7.04 -13.69 10.08
N ALA A 184 -7.31 -13.98 11.36
CA ALA A 184 -6.49 -13.53 12.45
C ALA A 184 -5.08 -14.17 12.40
N PRO A 185 -4.00 -13.37 12.51
CA PRO A 185 -2.65 -13.91 12.47
C PRO A 185 -2.32 -14.70 13.75
N ASP A 186 -1.73 -15.89 13.56
CA ASP A 186 -1.21 -16.72 14.65
C ASP A 186 0.17 -16.19 15.10
N LEU A 187 0.17 -15.31 16.09
CA LEU A 187 1.39 -14.65 16.57
C LEU A 187 2.38 -15.62 17.24
N GLN A 188 1.92 -16.76 17.77
CA GLN A 188 2.81 -17.77 18.31
C GLN A 188 3.72 -18.33 17.22
N LYS A 189 3.16 -18.65 16.06
CA LYS A 189 3.96 -19.14 14.93
C LYS A 189 4.93 -18.11 14.38
N PHE A 190 4.63 -16.81 14.48
CA PHE A 190 5.58 -15.75 14.14
C PHE A 190 6.76 -15.73 15.11
N ARG A 191 6.52 -15.88 16.42
CA ARG A 191 7.61 -16.02 17.41
C ARG A 191 8.46 -17.26 17.16
N GLU A 192 7.83 -18.40 16.90
CA GLU A 192 8.52 -19.67 16.59
C GLU A 192 9.37 -19.60 15.32
N LEU A 193 9.08 -18.67 14.40
CA LEU A 193 9.89 -18.46 13.20
C LEU A 193 11.26 -17.83 13.52
N GLY A 194 11.41 -17.19 14.68
CA GLY A 194 12.67 -16.61 15.14
C GLY A 194 13.13 -15.35 14.39
N LEU A 195 12.27 -14.77 13.55
CA LEU A 195 12.52 -13.51 12.82
C LEU A 195 11.69 -12.38 13.45
N PRO A 196 12.20 -11.12 13.46
CA PRO A 196 11.47 -10.00 14.00
C PRO A 196 10.21 -9.72 13.18
N PHE A 197 9.14 -9.31 13.86
CA PHE A 197 7.89 -8.93 13.20
C PHE A 197 7.25 -7.70 13.85
N TRP A 198 6.56 -6.90 13.04
CA TRP A 198 5.79 -5.73 13.47
C TRP A 198 4.31 -5.97 13.24
N LEU A 199 3.44 -5.47 14.13
CA LEU A 199 2.00 -5.55 13.94
C LEU A 199 1.46 -4.29 13.24
N ALA A 200 0.60 -4.47 12.25
CA ALA A 200 0.02 -3.39 11.45
C ALA A 200 -1.51 -3.49 11.38
N GLY A 201 -2.16 -2.34 11.15
CA GLY A 201 -3.61 -2.20 11.09
C GLY A 201 -4.24 -2.02 12.48
N ALA A 202 -4.95 -0.91 12.71
CA ALA A 202 -5.56 -0.56 14.02
C ALA A 202 -4.58 -0.57 15.22
N HIS A 203 -3.31 -0.23 14.98
CA HIS A 203 -2.27 -0.07 16.00
C HIS A 203 -1.93 1.41 16.28
N GLY A 204 -2.86 2.33 15.94
CA GLY A 204 -2.67 3.78 16.04
C GLY A 204 -2.88 4.37 17.44
N ARG A 205 -2.98 3.54 18.49
CA ARG A 205 -3.29 3.98 19.87
C ARG A 205 -2.12 3.79 20.83
N PRO A 206 -2.03 4.57 21.93
CA PRO A 206 -0.91 4.51 22.85
C PRO A 206 -0.65 3.11 23.43
N ALA A 207 -1.71 2.39 23.83
CA ALA A 207 -1.60 1.05 24.40
C ALA A 207 -1.12 -0.01 23.40
N LYS A 208 -1.36 0.18 22.10
CA LYS A 208 -1.12 -0.85 21.07
C LYS A 208 0.34 -1.19 20.87
N LEU A 209 1.25 -0.23 21.09
CA LEU A 209 2.68 -0.51 21.06
C LEU A 209 3.08 -1.44 22.21
N ALA A 210 2.64 -1.15 23.43
CA ALA A 210 2.92 -1.99 24.60
C ALA A 210 2.33 -3.40 24.43
N ASP A 211 1.08 -3.49 23.95
CA ASP A 211 0.41 -4.77 23.67
C ASP A 211 1.17 -5.60 22.61
N ALA A 212 1.68 -4.96 21.56
CA ALA A 212 2.45 -5.65 20.52
C ALA A 212 3.77 -6.21 21.07
N LEU A 213 4.49 -5.40 21.86
CA LEU A 213 5.74 -5.81 22.51
C LEU A 213 5.48 -6.98 23.49
N ALA A 214 4.42 -6.92 24.29
CA ALA A 214 4.02 -8.00 25.20
C ALA A 214 3.67 -9.31 24.46
N GLN A 215 3.22 -9.22 23.20
CA GLN A 215 2.96 -10.37 22.33
C GLN A 215 4.22 -10.86 21.59
N GLY A 216 5.38 -10.27 21.85
CA GLY A 216 6.67 -10.65 21.27
C GLY A 216 6.96 -10.04 19.90
N ALA A 217 6.19 -9.03 19.47
CA ALA A 217 6.53 -8.24 18.28
C ALA A 217 7.71 -7.31 18.57
N ALA A 218 8.42 -6.90 17.53
CA ALA A 218 9.47 -5.88 17.59
C ALA A 218 8.91 -4.44 17.66
N GLY A 219 7.64 -4.26 17.31
CA GLY A 219 6.95 -2.97 17.34
C GLY A 219 5.66 -2.98 16.52
N VAL A 220 5.23 -1.78 16.12
CA VAL A 220 4.02 -1.59 15.30
C VAL A 220 4.31 -0.77 14.04
N GLN A 221 3.48 -0.94 13.02
CA GLN A 221 3.40 -0.07 11.85
C GLN A 221 2.09 0.73 11.90
N VAL A 222 2.21 2.05 11.77
CA VAL A 222 1.07 2.97 11.85
C VAL A 222 1.01 3.80 10.57
N GLY A 223 -0.09 3.67 9.83
CA GLY A 223 -0.27 4.35 8.53
C GLY A 223 -1.26 5.51 8.61
N THR A 224 -2.54 5.23 8.86
CA THR A 224 -3.64 6.18 8.69
C THR A 224 -3.44 7.50 9.42
N VAL A 225 -3.06 7.52 10.70
CA VAL A 225 -2.83 8.79 11.41
C VAL A 225 -1.67 9.59 10.82
N PHE A 226 -0.57 8.96 10.37
CA PHE A 226 0.53 9.67 9.70
C PHE A 226 0.15 10.19 8.31
N ALA A 227 -0.75 9.49 7.61
CA ALA A 227 -1.20 9.89 6.28
C ALA A 227 -1.92 11.25 6.27
N PHE A 228 -2.49 11.69 7.39
CA PHE A 228 -3.17 12.99 7.52
C PHE A 228 -2.37 14.04 8.29
N CYS A 229 -1.10 13.76 8.62
CA CYS A 229 -0.20 14.77 9.18
C CYS A 229 0.04 15.93 8.19
N GLN A 230 0.41 17.10 8.72
CA GLN A 230 0.78 18.27 7.92
C GLN A 230 1.86 17.96 6.88
N GLU A 231 2.86 17.17 7.26
CA GLU A 231 4.05 16.82 6.47
C GLU A 231 3.77 15.76 5.40
N SER A 232 2.63 15.06 5.47
CA SER A 232 2.29 14.05 4.47
C SER A 232 2.01 14.66 3.09
N GLY A 233 2.36 13.92 2.03
CA GLY A 233 2.16 14.34 0.64
C GLY A 233 0.71 14.34 0.15
N ILE A 234 -0.29 14.03 0.98
CA ILE A 234 -1.70 14.17 0.59
C ILE A 234 -2.02 15.66 0.40
N ASP A 235 -2.75 15.98 -0.67
CA ASP A 235 -3.19 17.34 -0.97
C ASP A 235 -3.79 18.01 0.30
N PRO A 236 -3.29 19.18 0.71
CA PRO A 236 -3.75 19.86 1.92
C PRO A 236 -5.26 20.13 1.95
N HIS A 237 -5.91 20.33 0.81
CA HIS A 237 -7.36 20.49 0.73
C HIS A 237 -8.08 19.19 1.14
N LEU A 238 -7.65 18.04 0.62
CA LEU A 238 -8.22 16.75 0.99
C LEU A 238 -8.02 16.45 2.47
N LYS A 239 -6.85 16.77 3.03
CA LYS A 239 -6.61 16.63 4.48
C LYS A 239 -7.61 17.47 5.28
N ARG A 240 -7.76 18.76 4.97
CA ARG A 240 -8.71 19.63 5.66
C ARG A 240 -10.15 19.13 5.54
N GLN A 241 -10.56 18.67 4.36
CA GLN A 241 -11.91 18.15 4.14
C GLN A 241 -12.18 16.90 4.99
N VAL A 242 -11.23 15.97 5.05
CA VAL A 242 -11.34 14.76 5.88
C VAL A 242 -11.38 15.11 7.37
N LEU A 243 -10.50 16.00 7.83
CA LEU A 243 -10.46 16.41 9.23
C LEU A 243 -11.76 17.15 9.63
N ALA A 244 -12.27 18.04 8.78
CA ALA A 244 -13.56 18.70 9.01
C ALA A 244 -14.73 17.70 9.03
N THR A 245 -14.73 16.73 8.13
CA THR A 245 -15.75 15.65 8.11
C THR A 245 -15.68 14.82 9.38
N SER A 246 -14.47 14.54 9.88
CA SER A 246 -14.31 13.76 11.12
C SER A 246 -14.88 14.48 12.35
N GLN A 247 -14.93 15.81 12.36
CA GLN A 247 -15.46 16.60 13.48
C GLN A 247 -16.99 16.51 13.60
N THR A 248 -17.70 16.26 12.50
CA THR A 248 -19.16 16.16 12.47
C THR A 248 -19.67 14.73 12.65
N GLY A 249 -18.79 13.74 12.57
CA GLY A 249 -19.10 12.32 12.78
C GLY A 249 -18.00 11.39 12.27
N PRO A 250 -18.12 10.07 12.49
CA PRO A 250 -17.14 9.11 12.02
C PRO A 250 -17.09 9.09 10.49
N CYS A 251 -15.90 9.27 9.91
CA CYS A 251 -15.71 9.09 8.49
C CYS A 251 -15.93 7.62 8.12
N ARG A 252 -16.71 7.38 7.06
CA ARG A 252 -16.98 6.02 6.58
C ARG A 252 -15.82 5.52 5.72
N VAL A 253 -15.31 4.34 6.04
CA VAL A 253 -14.40 3.58 5.19
C VAL A 253 -15.16 2.39 4.63
N PHE A 254 -15.00 2.11 3.33
CA PHE A 254 -15.62 0.97 2.66
C PHE A 254 -14.54 0.05 2.09
N THR A 255 -14.59 -1.23 2.44
CA THR A 255 -13.74 -2.27 1.90
C THR A 255 -14.36 -2.81 0.62
N SER A 256 -13.97 -2.25 -0.53
CA SER A 256 -14.48 -2.72 -1.80
C SER A 256 -13.85 -4.05 -2.18
N PRO A 257 -14.64 -5.10 -2.49
CA PRO A 257 -14.09 -6.38 -2.98
C PRO A 257 -13.47 -6.26 -4.38
N VAL A 258 -13.82 -5.22 -5.14
CA VAL A 258 -13.54 -5.14 -6.58
C VAL A 258 -12.89 -3.84 -7.03
N ALA A 259 -12.82 -2.78 -6.22
CA ALA A 259 -12.31 -1.49 -6.69
C ALA A 259 -10.90 -1.57 -7.32
N SER A 260 -10.02 -2.44 -6.80
CA SER A 260 -8.69 -2.60 -7.39
C SER A 260 -8.71 -3.42 -8.68
N PRO A 261 -7.96 -3.02 -9.73
CA PRO A 261 -7.77 -3.85 -10.92
C PRO A 261 -6.93 -5.10 -10.68
N THR A 262 -6.30 -5.26 -9.50
CA THR A 262 -5.44 -6.41 -9.17
C THR A 262 -6.20 -7.60 -8.58
N GLY A 263 -7.50 -7.44 -8.32
CA GLY A 263 -8.37 -8.45 -7.70
C GLY A 263 -8.32 -8.51 -6.17
N PHE A 264 -7.51 -7.68 -5.52
CA PHE A 264 -7.43 -7.58 -4.07
C PHE A 264 -8.51 -6.63 -3.54
N PRO A 265 -9.14 -6.93 -2.38
CA PRO A 265 -9.96 -5.95 -1.67
C PRO A 265 -9.17 -4.66 -1.40
N PHE A 266 -9.87 -3.54 -1.45
CA PHE A 266 -9.26 -2.22 -1.32
C PHE A 266 -10.14 -1.31 -0.47
N LYS A 267 -9.58 -0.78 0.62
CA LYS A 267 -10.27 0.15 1.50
C LYS A 267 -10.21 1.58 0.99
N VAL A 268 -11.38 2.17 0.85
CA VAL A 268 -11.58 3.51 0.33
C VAL A 268 -12.29 4.36 1.38
N LEU A 269 -11.69 5.48 1.74
CA LEU A 269 -12.34 6.50 2.54
C LEU A 269 -13.44 7.17 1.69
N GLN A 270 -14.66 7.21 2.21
CA GLN A 270 -15.81 7.79 1.52
C GLN A 270 -15.78 9.31 1.69
N LEU A 271 -15.62 10.03 0.58
CA LEU A 271 -15.49 11.48 0.55
C LEU A 271 -16.10 12.06 -0.74
N PRO A 272 -16.89 13.14 -0.68
CA PRO A 272 -17.42 13.81 -1.88
C PRO A 272 -16.30 14.25 -2.84
N GLU A 273 -16.61 14.32 -4.13
CA GLU A 273 -15.67 14.79 -5.17
C GLU A 273 -14.38 13.94 -5.29
N THR A 274 -14.47 12.67 -4.91
CA THR A 274 -13.40 11.68 -5.04
C THR A 274 -13.88 10.48 -5.85
N VAL A 275 -13.00 9.51 -6.15
CA VAL A 275 -13.42 8.26 -6.79
C VAL A 275 -14.42 7.43 -5.97
N SER A 276 -14.55 7.72 -4.67
CA SER A 276 -15.50 7.06 -3.77
C SER A 276 -16.92 7.62 -3.88
N ASP A 277 -17.06 8.84 -4.41
CA ASP A 277 -18.35 9.44 -4.70
C ASP A 277 -18.90 8.87 -6.01
N ARG A 278 -20.03 8.17 -5.93
CA ARG A 278 -20.66 7.51 -7.07
C ARG A 278 -21.07 8.50 -8.16
N VAL A 279 -21.50 9.71 -7.79
CA VAL A 279 -21.95 10.70 -8.77
C VAL A 279 -20.75 11.25 -9.54
N SER A 280 -19.70 11.68 -8.83
CA SER A 280 -18.46 12.13 -9.46
C SER A 280 -17.81 11.03 -10.29
N TYR A 281 -17.75 9.79 -9.78
CA TYR A 281 -17.12 8.69 -10.49
C TYR A 281 -17.91 8.26 -11.73
N ALA A 282 -19.24 8.28 -11.70
CA ALA A 282 -20.06 7.98 -12.88
C ALA A 282 -19.88 9.02 -14.01
N ALA A 283 -19.59 10.28 -13.66
CA ALA A 283 -19.27 11.33 -14.63
C ALA A 283 -17.84 11.22 -15.19
N ARG A 284 -16.96 10.45 -14.56
CA ARG A 284 -15.57 10.27 -14.99
C ARG A 284 -15.49 9.39 -16.24
N GLN A 285 -14.83 9.88 -17.27
CA GLN A 285 -14.45 9.04 -18.41
C GLN A 285 -13.33 8.06 -18.03
N ARG A 286 -13.54 6.77 -18.26
CA ARG A 286 -12.52 5.73 -18.00
C ARG A 286 -11.29 5.94 -18.87
N ILE A 287 -10.11 5.82 -18.27
CA ILE A 287 -8.81 5.90 -18.94
C ILE A 287 -7.73 5.21 -18.10
N CYS A 288 -6.75 4.61 -18.76
CA CYS A 288 -5.53 4.08 -18.18
C CYS A 288 -4.31 4.63 -18.95
N ASP A 289 -3.75 5.72 -18.43
CA ASP A 289 -2.71 6.55 -19.04
C ASP A 289 -1.38 6.52 -18.25
N LEU A 290 -1.41 6.09 -17.00
CA LEU A 290 -0.21 5.83 -16.18
C LEU A 290 0.27 4.36 -16.28
N GLY A 291 -0.65 3.41 -16.33
CA GLY A 291 -0.34 2.01 -16.66
C GLY A 291 0.42 1.18 -15.61
N TYR A 292 0.60 1.66 -14.37
CA TYR A 292 1.40 0.96 -13.34
C TYR A 292 0.83 -0.39 -12.90
N LEU A 293 -0.50 -0.55 -12.89
CA LEU A 293 -1.20 -1.77 -12.49
C LEU A 293 -1.65 -2.64 -13.66
N ARG A 294 -1.10 -2.42 -14.87
CA ARG A 294 -1.39 -3.30 -16.01
C ARG A 294 -0.86 -4.70 -15.73
N GLN A 295 -1.65 -5.70 -16.07
CA GLN A 295 -1.23 -7.11 -16.07
C GLN A 295 -0.69 -7.46 -17.46
N GLY A 296 0.39 -8.23 -17.49
CA GLY A 296 0.85 -8.90 -18.71
C GLY A 296 -0.11 -10.04 -19.07
N TYR A 297 -0.46 -10.17 -20.34
CA TYR A 297 -1.19 -11.34 -20.84
C TYR A 297 -0.50 -11.89 -22.09
N ARG A 298 -0.58 -13.21 -22.27
CA ARG A 298 -0.05 -13.89 -23.45
C ARG A 298 -0.97 -13.64 -24.64
N ARG A 299 -0.43 -13.11 -25.73
CA ARG A 299 -1.14 -12.99 -27.02
C ARG A 299 -1.08 -14.30 -27.79
N ASP A 300 -1.88 -14.41 -28.84
CA ASP A 300 -1.93 -15.60 -29.70
C ASP A 300 -0.56 -15.90 -30.34
N ASP A 301 0.21 -14.86 -30.68
CA ASP A 301 1.58 -14.96 -31.23
C ASP A 301 2.67 -15.27 -30.18
N GLY A 302 2.29 -15.46 -28.90
CA GLY A 302 3.21 -15.73 -27.79
C GLY A 302 3.89 -14.50 -27.19
N THR A 303 3.68 -13.31 -27.76
CA THR A 303 4.21 -12.07 -27.19
C THR A 303 3.35 -11.58 -26.02
N VAL A 304 3.90 -10.64 -25.22
CA VAL A 304 3.20 -10.08 -24.06
C VAL A 304 2.41 -8.84 -24.45
N GLY A 305 1.09 -8.89 -24.24
CA GLY A 305 0.21 -7.73 -24.22
C GLY A 305 0.03 -7.18 -22.80
N TYR A 306 -0.52 -5.98 -22.69
CA TYR A 306 -0.78 -5.32 -21.41
C TYR A 306 -2.23 -4.83 -21.35
N ARG A 307 -2.94 -5.18 -20.27
CA ARG A 307 -4.33 -4.78 -20.03
C ARG A 307 -4.56 -4.42 -18.58
N CYS A 308 -5.61 -3.64 -18.31
CA CYS A 308 -6.01 -3.25 -16.96
C CYS A 308 -7.52 -3.21 -16.86
N ALA A 309 -8.11 -3.89 -15.88
CA ALA A 309 -9.56 -3.95 -15.73
C ALA A 309 -10.21 -2.58 -15.45
N SER A 310 -9.42 -1.55 -15.10
CA SER A 310 -9.87 -0.16 -14.91
C SER A 310 -9.72 0.74 -16.15
N GLU A 311 -9.21 0.23 -17.27
CA GLU A 311 -9.13 0.96 -18.54
C GLU A 311 -10.52 1.08 -19.21
N PRO A 312 -10.67 1.76 -20.36
CA PRO A 312 -11.91 1.75 -21.12
C PRO A 312 -12.38 0.31 -21.40
N VAL A 313 -13.68 0.05 -21.23
CA VAL A 313 -14.23 -1.32 -21.31
C VAL A 313 -13.94 -1.95 -22.68
N GLU A 314 -14.14 -1.19 -23.75
CA GLU A 314 -13.87 -1.64 -25.13
C GLU A 314 -12.39 -1.97 -25.35
N ASP A 315 -11.47 -1.20 -24.76
CA ASP A 315 -10.04 -1.47 -24.85
C ASP A 315 -9.66 -2.75 -24.11
N TYR A 316 -10.24 -2.98 -22.92
CA TYR A 316 -10.01 -4.20 -22.14
C TYR A 316 -10.52 -5.44 -22.88
N VAL A 317 -11.73 -5.37 -23.46
CA VAL A 317 -12.32 -6.47 -24.24
C VAL A 317 -11.52 -6.75 -25.51
N ARG A 318 -11.10 -5.71 -26.23
CA ARG A 318 -10.23 -5.85 -27.41
C ARG A 318 -8.89 -6.52 -27.08
N LYS A 319 -8.44 -6.44 -25.82
CA LYS A 319 -7.21 -7.07 -25.30
C LYS A 319 -7.49 -8.45 -24.66
N GLY A 320 -8.61 -9.08 -24.99
CA GLY A 320 -8.97 -10.44 -24.58
C GLY A 320 -9.49 -10.56 -23.15
N GLY A 321 -9.87 -9.45 -22.51
CA GLY A 321 -10.60 -9.47 -21.23
C GLY A 321 -12.11 -9.57 -21.42
N THR A 322 -12.87 -9.74 -20.33
CA THR A 322 -14.33 -9.71 -20.37
C THR A 322 -14.90 -8.41 -19.81
N SER A 323 -16.06 -7.96 -20.27
CA SER A 323 -16.71 -6.77 -19.73
C SER A 323 -17.06 -6.92 -18.24
N ALA A 324 -17.37 -8.14 -17.79
CA ALA A 324 -17.67 -8.45 -16.39
C ALA A 324 -16.50 -8.11 -15.46
N ASP A 325 -15.26 -8.30 -15.91
CA ASP A 325 -14.07 -7.99 -15.09
C ASP A 325 -13.90 -6.49 -14.83
N THR A 326 -14.55 -5.64 -15.63
CA THR A 326 -14.43 -4.18 -15.59
C THR A 326 -15.43 -3.49 -14.66
N VAL A 327 -16.44 -4.22 -14.19
CA VAL A 327 -17.52 -3.70 -13.33
C VAL A 327 -16.94 -3.23 -11.99
N ASP A 328 -17.32 -2.02 -11.59
CA ASP A 328 -16.88 -1.35 -10.35
C ASP A 328 -15.36 -1.22 -10.14
N ARG A 329 -14.57 -1.43 -11.21
CA ARG A 329 -13.11 -1.20 -11.18
C ARG A 329 -12.78 0.27 -11.19
N VAL A 330 -11.81 0.66 -10.36
CA VAL A 330 -11.32 2.03 -10.20
C VAL A 330 -9.88 2.14 -10.66
N CYS A 331 -9.53 3.21 -11.39
CA CYS A 331 -8.14 3.48 -11.76
C CYS A 331 -7.37 4.00 -10.53
N LEU A 332 -6.78 3.07 -9.76
CA LEU A 332 -6.03 3.45 -8.55
C LEU A 332 -4.81 4.33 -8.87
N CYS A 333 -4.18 4.15 -10.04
CA CYS A 333 -3.00 4.94 -10.42
C CYS A 333 -3.34 6.43 -10.50
N ASN A 334 -4.40 6.79 -11.23
CA ASN A 334 -4.82 8.20 -11.33
C ASN A 334 -5.34 8.71 -9.99
N GLY A 335 -6.12 7.89 -9.28
CA GLY A 335 -6.65 8.24 -7.96
C GLY A 335 -5.56 8.61 -6.95
N LEU A 336 -4.54 7.76 -6.83
CA LEU A 336 -3.47 7.96 -5.84
C LEU A 336 -2.54 9.12 -6.21
N VAL A 337 -2.24 9.31 -7.50
CA VAL A 337 -1.42 10.45 -7.95
C VAL A 337 -2.19 11.77 -7.79
N ALA A 338 -3.50 11.77 -8.02
CA ALA A 338 -4.37 12.91 -7.74
C ALA A 338 -4.43 13.22 -6.23
N THR A 339 -4.48 12.20 -5.36
CA THR A 339 -4.40 12.38 -3.90
C THR A 339 -3.09 13.05 -3.47
N ALA A 340 -1.99 12.82 -4.19
CA ALA A 340 -0.70 13.47 -3.96
C ALA A 340 -0.60 14.89 -4.55
N GLY A 341 -1.70 15.48 -5.02
CA GLY A 341 -1.72 16.82 -5.61
C GLY A 341 -1.21 16.90 -7.05
N LEU A 342 -1.07 15.77 -7.75
CA LEU A 342 -0.54 15.70 -9.12
C LEU A 342 -1.54 15.10 -10.14
N PRO A 343 -2.83 15.47 -10.13
CA PRO A 343 -3.83 14.83 -10.98
C PRO A 343 -3.51 14.98 -12.47
N GLN A 344 -3.76 13.94 -13.26
CA GLN A 344 -3.71 14.06 -14.71
C GLN A 344 -4.76 15.07 -15.18
N THR A 345 -4.35 15.96 -16.08
CA THR A 345 -5.23 16.97 -16.70
C THR A 345 -5.72 16.45 -18.05
N ARG A 346 -7.03 16.54 -18.26
CA ARG A 346 -7.74 16.12 -19.47
C ARG A 346 -8.67 17.24 -19.94
N ALA A 347 -9.16 17.13 -21.17
CA ALA A 347 -10.15 18.07 -21.70
C ALA A 347 -11.44 18.11 -20.86
N THR A 348 -11.77 16.99 -20.22
CA THR A 348 -12.94 16.82 -19.33
C THR A 348 -12.68 17.27 -17.88
N GLY A 349 -11.49 17.79 -17.56
CA GLY A 349 -11.11 18.20 -16.21
C GLY A 349 -9.92 17.41 -15.64
N HIS A 350 -9.87 17.33 -14.32
CA HIS A 350 -8.80 16.65 -13.59
C HIS A 350 -9.25 15.26 -13.13
N GLU A 351 -8.31 14.32 -13.07
CA GLU A 351 -8.55 13.02 -12.43
C GLU A 351 -8.92 13.17 -10.95
N LEU A 352 -9.92 12.38 -10.52
CA LEU A 352 -10.44 12.41 -9.15
C LEU A 352 -9.46 11.76 -8.18
N PRO A 353 -9.28 12.29 -6.96
CA PRO A 353 -8.44 11.68 -5.95
C PRO A 353 -9.07 10.41 -5.36
N LEU A 354 -8.22 9.58 -4.74
CA LEU A 354 -8.58 8.35 -4.04
C LEU A 354 -7.89 8.30 -2.69
N LEU A 355 -8.65 8.39 -1.60
CA LEU A 355 -8.12 8.29 -0.25
C LEU A 355 -8.33 6.90 0.32
N THR A 356 -7.34 6.43 1.07
CA THR A 356 -7.39 5.16 1.79
C THR A 356 -7.18 5.40 3.27
N ALA A 357 -7.83 4.59 4.08
CA ALA A 357 -7.73 4.61 5.53
C ALA A 357 -8.01 3.22 6.08
N GLY A 358 -7.43 2.90 7.24
CA GLY A 358 -7.82 1.72 8.01
C GLY A 358 -9.17 1.93 8.70
N ASN A 359 -9.73 0.84 9.24
CA ASN A 359 -11.03 0.88 9.92
C ASN A 359 -11.01 1.74 11.19
N ASP A 360 -9.84 1.89 11.82
CA ASP A 360 -9.68 2.68 13.03
C ASP A 360 -9.42 4.16 12.72
N PHE A 361 -10.34 4.77 11.96
CA PHE A 361 -10.26 6.20 11.62
C PHE A 361 -10.65 7.09 12.82
N SER A 362 -11.31 6.52 13.84
CA SER A 362 -11.67 7.20 15.09
C SER A 362 -10.46 7.75 15.85
N ASP A 363 -9.26 7.18 15.67
CA ASP A 363 -8.06 7.67 16.35
C ASP A 363 -7.59 9.04 15.82
N VAL A 364 -7.85 9.33 14.54
CA VAL A 364 -7.60 10.65 13.94
C VAL A 364 -8.44 11.70 14.67
N PHE A 365 -9.69 11.37 15.02
CA PHE A 365 -10.57 12.27 15.76
C PHE A 365 -10.00 12.65 17.13
N GLN A 366 -9.39 11.71 17.86
CA GLN A 366 -8.83 12.01 19.18
C GLN A 366 -7.64 12.99 19.11
N LEU A 367 -6.81 12.86 18.07
CA LEU A 367 -5.71 13.80 17.81
C LEU A 367 -6.23 15.17 17.38
N VAL A 368 -7.27 15.22 16.54
CA VAL A 368 -7.89 16.48 16.06
C VAL A 368 -8.65 17.20 17.17
N ALA A 369 -9.41 16.46 17.99
CA ALA A 369 -10.18 17.00 19.11
C ALA A 369 -9.29 17.64 20.20
N ALA A 370 -7.99 17.34 20.21
CA ALA A 370 -7.06 17.84 21.21
C ALA A 370 -6.68 19.33 21.06
N ASN A 371 -6.96 20.01 19.92
CA ASN A 371 -7.14 21.48 19.74
C ASN A 371 -6.81 22.04 18.33
N THR A 372 -6.61 21.23 17.29
CA THR A 372 -6.11 21.79 16.01
C THR A 372 -6.79 21.20 14.78
N ALA A 373 -7.07 22.06 13.79
CA ALA A 373 -7.54 21.66 12.46
C ALA A 373 -6.49 20.87 11.65
N ALA A 374 -5.31 20.63 12.22
CA ALA A 374 -4.20 19.88 11.64
C ALA A 374 -3.23 19.45 12.74
N TYR A 375 -2.56 18.31 12.59
CA TYR A 375 -1.53 17.81 13.51
C TYR A 375 -0.28 17.38 12.73
N CYS A 376 0.86 17.33 13.41
CA CYS A 376 2.15 16.99 12.81
C CYS A 376 2.59 15.57 13.15
N ALA A 377 3.63 15.06 12.48
CA ALA A 377 4.18 13.73 12.75
C ALA A 377 4.69 13.59 14.19
N ALA A 378 5.24 14.67 14.76
CA ALA A 378 5.69 14.68 16.15
C ALA A 378 4.54 14.51 17.16
N ASP A 379 3.36 15.08 16.87
CA ASP A 379 2.15 14.91 17.71
C ASP A 379 1.72 13.44 17.74
N VAL A 380 1.72 12.78 16.57
CA VAL A 380 1.40 11.35 16.47
C VAL A 380 2.38 10.51 17.29
N VAL A 381 3.69 10.78 17.18
CA VAL A 381 4.70 10.06 17.98
C VAL A 381 4.49 10.28 19.47
N ALA A 382 4.24 11.53 19.90
CA ALA A 382 4.00 11.83 21.31
C ALA A 382 2.72 11.14 21.84
N TYR A 383 1.67 11.09 21.02
CA TYR A 383 0.44 10.38 21.32
C TYR A 383 0.68 8.87 21.47
N LEU A 384 1.31 8.23 20.47
CA LEU A 384 1.62 6.79 20.51
C LEU A 384 2.50 6.40 21.71
N ARG A 385 3.35 7.32 22.19
CA ARG A 385 4.19 7.10 23.38
C ARG A 385 3.50 7.41 24.70
N GLY A 386 2.26 7.93 24.67
CA GLY A 386 1.55 8.38 25.87
C GLY A 386 2.18 9.60 26.54
N THR A 387 3.02 10.36 25.82
CA THR A 387 3.73 11.54 26.35
C THR A 387 3.09 12.86 25.93
N GLY A 388 2.03 12.83 25.12
CA GLY A 388 1.23 14.01 24.78
C GLY A 388 0.42 14.50 25.99
N LYS A 389 0.24 15.82 26.14
CA LYS A 389 -0.61 16.40 27.20
C LYS A 389 -2.05 15.90 27.00
N SER A 390 -2.48 14.93 27.80
CA SER A 390 -3.89 14.54 27.88
C SER A 390 -4.68 15.68 28.54
N SER A 391 -5.37 16.50 27.76
CA SER A 391 -6.29 17.49 28.30
C SER A 391 -7.71 16.94 28.52
N HIS A 392 -7.93 15.63 28.53
CA HIS A 392 -9.19 15.05 29.00
C HIS A 392 -9.01 13.74 29.81
N PRO A 393 -9.82 13.54 30.86
CA PRO A 393 -9.75 12.35 31.70
C PRO A 393 -10.21 11.13 30.91
N ALA A 394 -9.63 9.97 31.25
CA ALA A 394 -10.06 8.68 30.75
C ALA A 394 -11.58 8.57 30.82
N ALA A 395 -12.22 8.15 29.73
CA ALA A 395 -13.62 7.79 29.73
C ALA A 395 -13.82 6.71 30.80
N SER A 396 -14.38 7.09 31.95
CA SER A 396 -14.79 6.17 32.98
C SER A 396 -15.82 5.24 32.39
N GLU A 397 -15.63 3.94 32.61
CA GLU A 397 -16.59 2.89 32.35
C GLU A 397 -18.02 3.37 32.65
N LEU A 398 -18.87 3.35 31.61
CA LEU A 398 -20.32 3.44 31.76
C LEU A 398 -20.77 2.24 32.59
N THR A 399 -20.79 2.43 33.90
CA THR A 399 -21.58 1.58 34.80
C THR A 399 -23.04 1.94 34.59
N PRO A 400 -23.92 0.96 34.33
CA PRO A 400 -25.35 1.22 34.22
C PRO A 400 -25.89 1.56 35.61
N SER A 401 -26.46 2.75 35.77
CA SER A 401 -27.19 3.16 36.98
C SER A 401 -28.36 2.19 37.24
N PRO A 402 -28.57 1.73 38.49
CA PRO A 402 -29.70 0.90 38.82
C PRO A 402 -30.99 1.73 38.83
N GLU A 403 -32.01 1.20 38.16
CA GLU A 403 -33.37 1.71 38.19
C GLU A 403 -33.89 1.84 39.63
N SER A 404 -34.28 3.06 40.01
CA SER A 404 -35.03 3.30 41.23
C SER A 404 -36.48 2.83 41.04
N SER A 405 -36.81 1.73 41.72
CA SER A 405 -38.16 1.33 42.06
C SER A 405 -38.94 2.48 42.72
N GLY A 406 -40.03 2.93 42.09
CA GLY A 406 -41.04 3.77 42.74
C GLY A 406 -41.92 2.95 43.69
N PRO A 407 -42.39 3.52 44.82
CA PRO A 407 -43.28 2.80 45.71
C PRO A 407 -44.74 2.95 45.27
N HIS A 408 -45.48 1.87 45.45
CA HIS A 408 -46.94 1.83 45.49
C HIS A 408 -47.52 2.85 46.47
N SER A 409 -48.54 3.59 46.01
CA SER A 409 -49.77 3.94 46.73
C SER A 409 -50.81 4.40 45.72
#